data_AF-A0A917RX32-F1
#
_entry.id   AF-A0A917RX32-F1
#
_cell.length_a   1.000
_cell.length_b   1.000
_cell.length_c   1.000
_cell.angle_alpha   90.00
_cell.angle_beta   90.00
_cell.angle_gamma   90.00
#
_symmetry.space_group_name_H-M   'P 1'
#
loop_
_entity.id
_entity.type
_entity.pdbx_description
1 polymer ?
#
loop_
_entity_poly.entity_id
_entity_poly.type
_entity_poly.pdbx_seq_one_letter_code
_entity_poly.pdbx_strand_id
1 'polypeptide(L)' 'MSPQHISTAESELRNYLRILWEQHVYWTRLTIIGIVFSLPDTELTTMRLLRNPKDFEQVLAPLYGWFCGCRAV' A
#
# COMPACT_ATOMS: atom_id res chain seq x y z
N MET A 1 -24.11 -23.40 -4.49
CA MET A 1 -22.85 -22.66 -4.25
C MET A 1 -22.09 -23.43 -3.18
N SER A 2 -21.03 -24.15 -3.52
CA SER A 2 -20.19 -24.86 -2.54
C SER A 2 -19.38 -23.85 -1.72
N PRO A 3 -19.16 -24.07 -0.41
CA PRO A 3 -18.33 -23.18 0.40
C PRO A 3 -16.90 -23.17 -0.14
N GLN A 4 -16.38 -22.00 -0.48
CA GLN A 4 -14.95 -21.83 -0.77
C GLN A 4 -14.21 -21.76 0.57
N HIS A 5 -13.37 -22.76 0.85
CA HIS A 5 -12.49 -22.75 2.00
C HIS A 5 -11.25 -21.90 1.68
N ILE A 6 -11.12 -20.75 2.34
CA ILE A 6 -9.97 -19.84 2.25
C ILE A 6 -8.90 -20.33 3.23
N SER A 7 -7.63 -20.36 2.79
CA SER A 7 -6.51 -20.70 3.69
C SER A 7 -6.21 -19.55 4.67
N THR A 8 -5.64 -19.85 5.83
CA THR A 8 -5.23 -18.80 6.79
C THR A 8 -4.30 -17.77 6.15
N ALA A 9 -3.31 -18.22 5.38
CA ALA A 9 -2.37 -17.36 4.68
C ALA A 9 -3.07 -16.44 3.66
N GLU A 10 -4.07 -16.94 2.94
CA GLU A 10 -4.85 -16.14 2.01
C GLU A 10 -5.69 -15.07 2.74
N SER A 11 -6.29 -15.43 3.88
CA SER A 11 -7.02 -14.49 4.73
C SER A 11 -6.13 -13.39 5.29
N GLU A 12 -4.92 -13.75 5.77
CA GLU A 12 -3.92 -12.81 6.27
C GLU A 12 -3.44 -11.84 5.18
N LEU A 13 -3.12 -12.37 3.99
CA LEU A 13 -2.74 -11.55 2.84
C LEU A 13 -3.86 -10.56 2.45
N ARG A 14 -5.12 -11.04 2.36
CA ARG A 14 -6.28 -10.19 2.06
C ARG A 14 -6.45 -9.08 3.10
N ASN A 15 -6.31 -9.39 4.38
CA ASN A 15 -6.38 -8.41 5.46
C ASN A 15 -5.24 -7.39 5.39
N TYR A 16 -4.03 -7.84 5.10
CA TYR A 16 -2.87 -6.95 5.01
C TYR A 16 -2.99 -5.99 3.82
N LEU A 17 -3.41 -6.48 2.65
CA LEU A 17 -3.69 -5.63 1.48
C LEU A 17 -4.79 -4.62 1.76
N ARG A 18 -5.84 -5.01 2.50
CA ARG A 18 -6.89 -4.08 2.93
C ARG A 18 -6.35 -2.98 3.85
N ILE A 19 -5.49 -3.31 4.80
CA ILE A 19 -4.84 -2.31 5.66
C ILE A 19 -4.00 -1.34 4.83
N LEU A 20 -3.20 -1.83 3.89
CA LEU A 20 -2.39 -0.95 3.02
C LEU A 20 -3.25 -0.04 2.15
N TRP A 21 -4.40 -0.54 1.67
CA TRP A 21 -5.37 0.26 0.92
C TRP A 21 -6.03 1.35 1.78
N GLU A 22 -6.47 1.01 2.99
CA GLU A 22 -7.03 1.97 3.94
C GLU A 22 -6.01 3.07 4.27
N GLN A 23 -4.75 2.70 4.48
CA GLN A 23 -3.67 3.66 4.69
C GLN A 23 -3.46 4.55 3.46
N HIS A 24 -3.43 3.99 2.26
CA HIS A 24 -3.29 4.75 1.01
C HIS A 24 -4.37 5.83 0.90
N VAL A 25 -5.64 5.45 1.08
CA VAL A 25 -6.78 6.38 1.04
C VAL A 25 -6.66 7.46 2.11
N TYR A 26 -6.33 7.08 3.34
CA TYR A 26 -6.19 8.02 4.46
C TYR A 26 -5.10 9.06 4.22
N TRP A 27 -3.88 8.62 3.88
CA TRP A 27 -2.75 9.53 3.68
C TRP A 27 -2.91 10.38 2.42
N THR A 28 -3.55 9.85 1.38
CA THR A 28 -3.89 10.62 0.18
C THR A 28 -4.84 11.77 0.52
N ARG A 29 -5.89 11.48 1.29
CA ARG A 29 -6.84 12.50 1.74
C ARG A 29 -6.16 13.58 2.56
N LEU A 30 -5.34 13.21 3.55
CA LEU A 30 -4.62 14.20 4.37
C LEU A 30 -3.66 15.05 3.54
N THR A 31 -2.92 14.44 2.62
CA THR A 31 -1.99 15.16 1.74
C THR A 31 -2.73 16.17 0.85
N ILE A 32 -3.86 15.78 0.26
CA ILE A 32 -4.70 16.69 -0.55
C ILE A 32 -5.20 17.86 0.30
N ILE A 33 -5.72 17.59 1.50
CA ILE A 33 -6.17 18.64 2.43
C ILE A 33 -5.02 19.58 2.77
N GLY A 34 -3.84 19.03 3.10
CA GLY A 34 -2.64 19.82 3.41
C GLY A 34 -2.24 20.75 2.27
N ILE A 35 -2.21 20.23 1.03
CA ILE A 35 -1.88 21.02 -0.17
C ILE A 35 -2.93 22.12 -0.41
N VAL A 36 -4.22 21.80 -0.35
CA VAL A 36 -5.32 22.75 -0.64
C VAL A 36 -5.36 23.90 0.37
N PHE A 37 -5.08 23.63 1.64
CA PHE A 37 -5.13 24.62 2.72
C PHE A 37 -3.75 25.13 3.15
N SER A 38 -2.67 24.76 2.45
CA SER A 38 -1.29 25.12 2.79
C SER A 38 -0.92 24.84 4.25
N LEU A 39 -1.28 23.65 4.74
CA LEU A 39 -1.06 23.26 6.14
C LEU A 39 0.41 22.91 6.42
N PRO A 40 0.92 23.17 7.63
CA PRO A 40 2.33 22.94 7.97
C PRO A 40 2.74 21.46 7.99
N ASP A 41 1.79 20.53 8.08
CA ASP A 41 2.02 19.08 8.12
C ASP A 41 2.00 18.41 6.73
N THR A 42 1.87 19.20 5.66
CA THR A 42 1.80 18.68 4.28
C THR A 42 3.03 17.85 3.91
N GLU A 43 4.22 18.26 4.33
CA GLU A 43 5.45 17.50 4.06
C GLU A 43 5.45 16.15 4.78
N LEU A 44 5.06 16.13 6.06
CA LEU A 44 5.00 14.90 6.86
C LEU A 44 3.97 13.90 6.30
N THR A 45 2.78 14.39 5.94
CA THR A 45 1.71 13.57 5.35
C THR A 45 2.12 13.03 3.97
N THR A 46 2.80 13.85 3.15
CA THR A 46 3.37 13.43 1.86
C THR A 46 4.42 12.34 2.03
N MET A 47 5.37 12.51 2.95
CA MET A 47 6.41 11.51 3.21
C MET A 47 5.80 10.16 3.64
N ARG A 48 4.75 10.18 4.46
CA ARG A 48 4.06 8.95 4.86
C ARG A 48 3.31 8.31 3.69
N LEU A 49 2.62 9.10 2.87
CA LEU A 49 1.95 8.63 1.65
C LEU A 49 2.95 7.93 0.71
N LEU A 50 4.12 8.53 0.48
CA LEU A 50 5.14 8.00 -0.42
C LEU A 50 5.81 6.70 0.07
N ARG A 51 5.67 6.35 1.34
CA ARG A 51 6.09 5.04 1.86
C ARG A 51 5.14 3.90 1.44
N ASN A 52 3.86 4.21 1.22
CA ASN A 52 2.83 3.21 0.93
C ASN A 52 3.12 2.36 -0.33
N PRO A 53 3.62 2.91 -1.46
CA PRO A 53 4.09 2.11 -2.60
C PRO A 53 5.16 1.07 -2.23
N LYS A 54 6.12 1.43 -1.36
CA LYS A 54 7.17 0.50 -0.93
C LYS A 54 6.61 -0.60 -0.04
N ASP A 55 5.64 -0.27 0.82
CA ASP A 55 4.94 -1.24 1.65
C ASP A 55 4.15 -2.24 0.75
N PHE A 56 3.50 -1.77 -0.33
CA PHE A 56 2.84 -2.63 -1.32
C PHE A 56 3.83 -3.51 -2.10
N GLU A 57 4.96 -2.96 -2.55
CA GLU A 57 6.00 -3.71 -3.26
C GLU A 57 6.45 -4.94 -2.44
N GLN A 58 6.71 -4.76 -1.14
CA GLN A 58 7.16 -5.84 -0.27
C GLN A 58 6.15 -6.99 -0.16
N VAL A 59 4.85 -6.68 -0.13
CA VAL A 59 3.77 -7.69 -0.04
C VAL A 59 3.56 -8.41 -1.36
N LEU A 60 3.71 -7.70 -2.47
CA LEU A 60 3.46 -8.23 -3.81
C LEU A 60 4.68 -8.95 -4.39
N ALA A 61 5.89 -8.67 -3.90
CA ALA A 61 7.13 -9.26 -4.39
C ALA A 61 7.15 -10.81 -4.36
N PRO A 62 6.61 -11.52 -3.36
CA PRO A 62 6.52 -12.99 -3.39
C PRO A 62 5.62 -13.53 -4.52
N LEU A 63 4.65 -12.74 -5.01
CA LEU A 63 3.69 -13.16 -6.03
C LEU A 63 4.13 -12.77 -7.44
N TYR A 64 4.77 -11.61 -7.59
CA TYR A 64 5.11 -11.02 -8.89
C TYR A 64 6.63 -10.87 -9.13
N GLY A 65 7.44 -11.24 -8.14
CA GLY A 65 8.88 -10.98 -8.13
C GLY A 65 9.22 -9.59 -7.63
N TRP A 66 10.49 -9.37 -7.31
CA TRP A 66 11.01 -8.02 -7.09
C TRP A 66 11.07 -7.29 -8.43
N PHE A 67 10.62 -6.03 -8.45
CA PHE A 67 10.96 -5.08 -9.51
C PHE A 67 12.45 -4.69 -9.38
N CYS A 68 13.35 -5.67 -9.53
CA CYS A 68 14.74 -5.38 -9.82
C CYS A 68 14.77 -4.94 -11.29
N GLY A 69 15.01 -3.65 -11.54
CA GLY A 69 15.34 -3.12 -12.86
C GLY A 69 16.60 -3.74 -13.50
N CYS A 70 17.22 -4.73 -12.85
CA CYS A 70 18.24 -5.60 -13.41
C CYS A 70 17.64 -6.96 -13.80
N ARG A 71 17.00 -7.00 -14.98
CA ARG A 71 17.06 -8.21 -15.82
C ARG A 71 17.81 -7.83 -17.09
N ALA A 72 19.14 -7.89 -17.00
CA ALA A 72 19.97 -8.10 -18.18
C ALA A 72 19.93 -9.61 -18.45
N VAL A 73 18.99 -10.05 -19.29
CA VAL A 73 19.13 -11.26 -20.10
C VAL A 73 18.59 -10.93 -21.48
#